data_AF-A0A529X5L6-F1
#
_entry.id   AF-A0A529X5L6-F1
#
_cell.length_a   1.000
_cell.length_b   1.000
_cell.length_c   1.000
_cell.angle_alpha   90.00
_cell.angle_beta   90.00
_cell.angle_gamma   90.00
#
_symmetry.space_group_name_H-M   'P 1'
#
loop_
_entity.id
_entity.type
_entity.pdbx_description
1 polymer ?
#
loop_
_entity_poly.entity_id
_entity_poly.type
_entity_poly.pdbx_seq_one_letter_code
_entity_poly.pdbx_strand_id
1 'polypeptide(L)'
;MPSAPMRPQAFDAGKSARRLSGVPNSSVAINALIRRYGRSVLARSRYLAENNPYAAAAKETFVSALVGSGIKPSSLVKDAALKGQIQEAWLDWTDETDADGLTDLYGQQALIAAEMFEAGECFVRLRARRVEDGLTIPLQLQLLPAE
;
A
#
# COMPACT_ATOMS: atom_id res chain seq x y z
N MET A 1 13.05 41.07 -22.98
CA MET A 1 11.80 40.40 -22.59
C MET A 1 12.10 39.49 -21.41
N PRO A 2 11.47 39.65 -20.23
CA PRO A 2 11.65 38.70 -19.15
C PRO A 2 11.06 37.35 -19.59
N SER A 3 11.84 36.26 -19.43
CA SER A 3 11.38 34.93 -19.77
C SER A 3 10.17 34.57 -18.90
N ALA A 4 9.11 34.04 -19.53
CA ALA A 4 7.95 33.54 -18.80
C ALA A 4 8.38 32.46 -17.79
N PRO A 5 7.79 32.41 -16.58
CA PRO A 5 8.16 31.43 -15.57
C PRO A 5 7.97 30.01 -16.13
N MET A 6 9.05 29.23 -16.08
CA MET A 6 9.10 27.90 -16.68
C MET A 6 8.18 26.95 -15.91
N ARG A 7 7.18 26.37 -16.58
CA ARG A 7 6.23 25.45 -15.94
C ARG A 7 6.94 24.14 -15.60
N PRO A 8 6.82 23.63 -14.36
CA PRO A 8 7.41 22.34 -14.00
C PRO A 8 6.83 21.23 -14.87
N GLN A 9 7.71 20.38 -15.40
CA GLN A 9 7.38 19.38 -16.41
C GLN A 9 6.99 18.04 -15.78
N ALA A 10 5.86 17.47 -16.19
CA ALA A 10 5.26 16.28 -15.57
C ALA A 10 6.10 15.01 -15.70
N PHE A 11 5.93 14.07 -14.75
CA PHE A 11 6.28 12.66 -14.94
C PHE A 11 5.70 12.15 -16.27
N ASP A 12 6.33 11.19 -16.95
CA ASP A 12 5.78 10.63 -18.20
C ASP A 12 4.36 10.10 -18.00
N ALA A 13 4.12 9.43 -16.87
CA ALA A 13 2.79 9.00 -16.45
C ALA A 13 1.85 10.17 -16.11
N GLY A 14 2.32 11.39 -15.88
CA GLY A 14 1.50 12.59 -15.64
C GLY A 14 1.31 13.50 -16.86
N LYS A 15 1.92 13.19 -18.01
CA LYS A 15 1.83 14.01 -19.24
C LYS A 15 0.48 13.83 -19.95
N SER A 16 -0.04 14.89 -20.54
CA SER A 16 -1.22 14.87 -21.44
C SER A 16 -0.86 15.53 -22.79
N ALA A 17 0.16 15.00 -23.48
CA ALA A 17 0.68 15.55 -24.73
C ALA A 17 0.93 14.46 -25.78
N ARG A 18 1.01 14.83 -27.07
CA ARG A 18 1.42 13.93 -28.15
C ARG A 18 2.88 13.49 -27.94
N ARG A 19 3.17 12.22 -28.24
CA ARG A 19 4.48 11.58 -28.03
C ARG A 19 5.61 12.48 -28.58
N LEU A 20 6.62 12.71 -27.73
CA LEU A 20 7.89 13.41 -27.97
C LEU A 20 8.01 14.96 -27.83
N SER A 21 7.04 15.71 -27.29
CA SER A 21 7.36 17.10 -26.90
C SER A 21 7.92 17.18 -25.46
N GLY A 22 9.25 17.17 -25.31
CA GLY A 22 9.89 17.66 -24.08
C GLY A 22 10.71 16.64 -23.30
N VAL A 23 11.92 16.38 -23.80
CA VAL A 23 13.04 15.94 -22.96
C VAL A 23 13.35 17.08 -21.98
N PRO A 24 13.33 16.84 -20.65
CA PRO A 24 13.54 17.91 -19.68
C PRO A 24 14.98 18.44 -19.76
N ASN A 25 15.10 19.76 -19.75
CA ASN A 25 16.36 20.51 -19.84
C ASN A 25 16.71 21.25 -18.53
N SER A 26 16.03 20.93 -17.42
CA SER A 26 16.37 21.44 -16.08
C SER A 26 15.91 20.49 -14.97
N SER A 27 16.56 20.52 -13.81
CA SER A 27 16.10 19.82 -12.62
C SER A 27 14.87 20.52 -12.03
N VAL A 28 13.79 19.75 -11.84
CA VAL A 28 12.57 20.23 -11.18
C VAL A 28 12.53 19.63 -9.77
N ALA A 29 12.15 20.43 -8.78
CA ALA A 29 11.97 19.94 -7.41
C ALA A 29 10.87 18.86 -7.37
N ILE A 30 11.24 17.63 -6.97
CA ILE A 30 10.37 16.44 -6.98
C ILE A 30 9.06 16.69 -6.22
N ASN A 31 9.12 17.40 -5.08
CA ASN A 31 7.94 17.74 -4.28
C ASN A 31 6.90 18.57 -5.05
N ALA A 32 7.34 19.46 -5.95
CA ALA A 32 6.44 20.25 -6.79
C ALA A 32 5.77 19.38 -7.86
N LEU A 33 6.46 18.35 -8.36
CA LEU A 33 5.91 17.40 -9.33
C LEU A 33 4.91 16.45 -8.69
N ILE A 34 5.21 15.89 -7.52
CA ILE A 34 4.29 15.03 -6.77
C ILE A 34 3.01 15.81 -6.46
N ARG A 35 3.11 17.04 -5.92
CA ARG A 35 1.94 17.89 -5.63
C ARG A 35 1.06 18.15 -6.85
N ARG A 36 1.66 18.29 -8.04
CA ARG A 36 0.93 18.67 -9.26
C ARG A 36 0.40 17.48 -10.06
N TYR A 37 1.10 16.36 -10.06
CA TYR A 37 0.85 15.23 -10.96
C TYR A 37 0.61 13.90 -10.24
N GLY A 38 0.83 13.80 -8.93
CA GLY A 38 0.72 12.56 -8.15
C GLY A 38 -0.62 11.85 -8.38
N ARG A 39 -1.73 12.57 -8.23
CA ARG A 39 -3.08 12.02 -8.47
C ARG A 39 -3.27 11.45 -9.87
N SER A 40 -2.74 12.13 -10.91
CA SER A 40 -2.84 11.64 -12.28
C SER A 40 -1.97 10.41 -12.53
N VAL A 41 -0.80 10.34 -11.92
CA VAL A 41 0.08 9.17 -11.97
C VAL A 41 -0.59 7.99 -11.28
N LEU A 42 -1.13 8.19 -10.07
CA LEU A 42 -1.85 7.17 -9.31
C LEU A 42 -3.06 6.64 -10.08
N ALA A 43 -3.92 7.52 -10.58
CA ALA A 43 -5.11 7.11 -11.35
C ALA A 43 -4.76 6.28 -12.58
N ARG A 44 -3.66 6.61 -13.27
CA ARG A 44 -3.19 5.84 -14.44
C ARG A 44 -2.54 4.53 -14.04
N SER A 45 -1.84 4.49 -12.90
CA SER A 45 -1.27 3.26 -12.33
C SER A 45 -2.38 2.24 -12.05
N ARG A 46 -3.42 2.65 -11.32
CA ARG A 46 -4.60 1.81 -11.04
C ARG A 46 -5.33 1.39 -12.31
N TYR A 47 -5.56 2.32 -13.24
CA TYR A 47 -6.16 1.98 -14.53
C TYR A 47 -5.38 0.89 -15.27
N LEU A 48 -4.04 0.98 -15.30
CA LEU A 48 -3.20 -0.04 -15.94
C LEU A 48 -3.27 -1.36 -15.20
N ALA A 49 -3.20 -1.37 -13.87
CA ALA A 49 -3.28 -2.58 -13.07
C ALA A 49 -4.59 -3.37 -13.31
N GLU A 50 -5.70 -2.66 -13.57
CA GLU A 50 -7.00 -3.29 -13.88
C GLU A 50 -7.16 -3.66 -15.35
N ASN A 51 -6.70 -2.81 -16.28
CA ASN A 51 -7.04 -2.93 -17.70
C ASN A 51 -5.93 -3.53 -18.57
N ASN A 52 -4.73 -3.72 -18.03
CA ASN A 52 -3.60 -4.31 -18.75
C ASN A 52 -3.22 -5.67 -18.12
N PRO A 53 -3.40 -6.79 -18.85
CA PRO A 53 -3.06 -8.12 -18.36
C PRO A 53 -1.61 -8.27 -17.87
N TYR A 54 -0.65 -7.57 -18.49
CA TYR A 54 0.74 -7.61 -18.06
C TYR A 54 0.95 -6.88 -16.73
N ALA A 55 0.26 -5.76 -16.50
CA ALA A 55 0.35 -5.02 -15.25
C ALA A 55 -0.35 -5.79 -14.12
N ALA A 56 -1.50 -6.39 -14.40
CA ALA A 56 -2.21 -7.28 -13.47
C ALA A 56 -1.33 -8.46 -13.05
N ALA A 57 -0.72 -9.16 -14.01
CA ALA A 57 0.18 -10.28 -13.72
C ALA A 57 1.44 -9.85 -12.95
N ALA A 58 2.00 -8.67 -13.27
CA ALA A 58 3.14 -8.13 -12.53
C ALA A 58 2.77 -7.80 -11.07
N LYS A 59 1.59 -7.20 -10.83
CA LYS A 59 1.05 -6.93 -9.49
C LYS A 59 0.89 -8.23 -8.71
N GLU A 60 0.25 -9.24 -9.28
CA GLU A 60 0.05 -10.53 -8.64
C GLU A 60 1.38 -11.21 -8.29
N THR A 61 2.34 -11.20 -9.22
CA THR A 61 3.69 -11.73 -8.99
C THR A 61 4.40 -10.99 -7.85
N PHE A 62 4.28 -9.67 -7.81
CA PHE A 62 4.87 -8.84 -6.75
C PHE A 62 4.25 -9.17 -5.38
N VAL A 63 2.93 -9.22 -5.28
CA VAL A 63 2.21 -9.52 -4.04
C VAL A 63 2.57 -10.92 -3.54
N SER A 64 2.58 -11.91 -4.45
CA SER A 64 2.95 -13.29 -4.13
C SER A 64 4.40 -13.40 -3.65
N ALA A 65 5.34 -12.70 -4.29
CA ALA A 65 6.74 -12.71 -3.88
C ALA A 65 6.99 -11.99 -2.55
N LEU A 66 6.25 -10.90 -2.26
CA LEU A 66 6.43 -10.11 -1.05
C LEU A 66 5.78 -10.75 0.18
N VAL A 67 4.52 -11.19 0.05
CA VAL A 67 3.73 -11.72 1.17
C VAL A 67 3.88 -13.23 1.30
N GLY A 68 3.96 -13.95 0.18
CA GLY A 68 4.05 -15.40 0.16
C GLY A 68 2.88 -16.05 0.90
N SER A 69 3.20 -16.88 1.89
CA SER A 69 2.22 -17.52 2.79
C SER A 69 1.80 -16.65 3.98
N GLY A 70 2.17 -15.36 3.99
CA GLY A 70 1.96 -14.46 5.11
C GLY A 70 3.23 -14.22 5.93
N ILE A 71 3.40 -12.96 6.34
CA ILE A 71 4.45 -12.51 7.26
C ILE A 71 3.92 -12.66 8.68
N LYS A 72 4.57 -13.51 9.48
CA LYS A 72 4.19 -13.77 10.88
C LYS A 72 5.33 -13.42 11.83
N PRO A 73 5.01 -12.95 13.06
CA PRO A 73 6.00 -12.70 14.07
C PRO A 73 6.60 -14.02 14.57
N SER A 74 7.88 -13.97 14.94
CA SER A 74 8.54 -15.05 15.66
C SER A 74 8.75 -14.60 17.10
N SER A 75 8.02 -15.22 18.04
CA SER A 75 8.18 -14.93 19.46
C SER A 75 9.57 -15.34 19.94
N LEU A 76 10.28 -14.39 20.57
CA LEU A 76 11.60 -14.57 21.17
C LEU A 76 11.54 -15.08 22.63
N VAL A 77 10.34 -15.37 23.13
CA VAL A 77 10.12 -15.92 24.47
C VAL A 77 10.77 -17.30 24.59
N LYS A 78 11.52 -17.51 25.69
CA LYS A 78 12.22 -18.77 25.96
C LYS A 78 11.32 -19.85 26.55
N ASP A 79 10.29 -19.45 27.30
CA ASP A 79 9.30 -20.37 27.86
C ASP A 79 8.41 -20.93 26.76
N ALA A 80 8.45 -22.25 26.58
CA ALA A 80 7.70 -22.96 25.56
C ALA A 80 6.18 -22.90 25.78
N ALA A 81 5.71 -22.92 27.03
CA ALA A 81 4.29 -22.87 27.34
C ALA A 81 3.72 -21.49 27.00
N LEU A 82 4.41 -20.42 27.44
CA LEU A 82 4.02 -19.05 27.11
C LEU A 82 4.12 -18.77 25.61
N LYS A 83 5.13 -19.33 24.92
CA LYS A 83 5.24 -19.21 23.46
C LYS A 83 4.05 -19.85 22.74
N GLY A 84 3.56 -20.99 23.23
CA GLY A 84 2.34 -21.63 22.71
C GLY A 84 1.12 -20.72 22.84
N GLN A 85 0.90 -20.14 24.02
CA GLN A 85 -0.22 -19.22 24.27
C GLN A 85 -0.18 -17.97 23.40
N ILE A 86 1.01 -17.38 23.20
CA ILE A 86 1.18 -16.23 22.31
C ILE A 86 0.86 -16.60 20.86
N GLN A 87 1.26 -17.80 20.43
CA GLN A 87 0.99 -18.27 19.07
C GLN A 87 -0.50 -18.53 18.84
N GLU A 88 -1.20 -19.08 19.83
CA GLU A 88 -2.65 -19.29 19.79
C GLU A 88 -3.38 -17.95 19.72
N ALA A 89 -3.10 -17.03 20.65
CA ALA A 89 -3.68 -15.69 20.63
C ALA A 89 -3.38 -14.91 19.35
N TRP A 90 -2.21 -15.13 18.73
CA TRP A 90 -1.89 -14.54 17.42
C TRP A 90 -2.80 -15.07 16.32
N LEU A 91 -3.01 -16.39 16.26
CA LEU A 91 -3.84 -17.02 15.23
C LEU A 91 -5.31 -16.59 15.36
N ASP A 92 -5.84 -16.59 16.58
CA ASP A 92 -7.21 -16.12 16.84
C ASP A 92 -7.36 -14.65 16.43
N TRP A 93 -6.38 -13.82 16.78
CA TRP A 93 -6.41 -12.41 16.41
C TRP A 93 -6.25 -12.16 14.90
N THR A 94 -5.57 -13.04 14.15
CA THR A 94 -5.42 -12.83 12.71
C THR A 94 -6.75 -12.80 11.96
N ASP A 95 -7.76 -13.50 12.45
CA ASP A 95 -9.10 -13.50 11.84
C ASP A 95 -9.95 -12.29 12.26
N GLU A 96 -9.60 -11.67 13.38
CA GLU A 96 -10.33 -10.54 13.99
C GLU A 96 -9.75 -9.16 13.65
N THR A 97 -8.57 -9.14 13.05
CA THR A 97 -7.77 -7.92 12.90
C THR A 97 -8.45 -6.86 12.02
N ASP A 98 -9.26 -7.25 11.04
CA ASP A 98 -9.78 -6.32 10.06
C ASP A 98 -10.96 -5.51 10.60
N ALA A 99 -10.75 -4.20 10.74
CA ALA A 99 -11.78 -3.28 11.21
C ALA A 99 -12.96 -3.16 10.26
N ASP A 100 -12.76 -3.47 8.97
CA ASP A 100 -13.81 -3.46 7.94
C ASP A 100 -14.45 -4.85 7.76
N GLY A 101 -13.88 -5.90 8.38
CA GLY A 101 -14.44 -7.25 8.43
C GLY A 101 -14.47 -7.98 7.09
N LEU A 102 -13.57 -7.64 6.17
CA LEU A 102 -13.53 -8.18 4.81
C LEU A 102 -12.55 -9.35 4.67
N THR A 103 -11.48 -9.37 5.46
CA THR A 103 -10.43 -10.38 5.34
C THR A 103 -9.65 -10.58 6.64
N ASP A 104 -8.76 -11.57 6.67
CA ASP A 104 -7.84 -11.83 7.78
C ASP A 104 -6.57 -10.97 7.67
N LEU A 105 -5.64 -11.11 8.63
CA LEU A 105 -4.38 -10.37 8.61
C LEU A 105 -3.55 -10.62 7.34
N TYR A 106 -3.61 -11.83 6.78
CA TYR A 106 -2.81 -12.20 5.62
C TYR A 106 -3.40 -11.62 4.33
N GLY A 107 -4.72 -11.55 4.22
CA GLY A 107 -5.42 -10.79 3.19
C GLY A 107 -5.15 -9.30 3.31
N GLN A 108 -5.13 -8.73 4.53
CA GLN A 108 -4.71 -7.35 4.73
C GLN A 108 -3.26 -7.10 4.28
N GLN A 109 -2.34 -8.04 4.54
CA GLN A 109 -0.96 -7.95 4.02
C GLN A 109 -0.93 -7.96 2.49
N ALA A 110 -1.73 -8.81 1.84
CA ALA A 110 -1.83 -8.84 0.39
C ALA A 110 -2.39 -7.53 -0.18
N LEU A 111 -3.38 -6.92 0.47
CA LEU A 111 -3.93 -5.62 0.11
C LEU A 111 -2.91 -4.49 0.27
N ILE A 112 -2.15 -4.48 1.38
CA ILE A 112 -1.06 -3.52 1.58
C ILE A 112 0.00 -3.66 0.48
N ALA A 113 0.42 -4.88 0.16
CA ALA A 113 1.39 -5.15 -0.90
C ALA A 113 0.88 -4.71 -2.28
N ALA A 114 -0.40 -4.97 -2.57
CA ALA A 114 -1.06 -4.52 -3.80
C ALA A 114 -1.06 -2.99 -3.90
N GLU A 115 -1.36 -2.30 -2.80
CA GLU A 115 -1.39 -0.84 -2.76
C GLU A 115 0.01 -0.24 -2.84
N MET A 116 1.02 -0.86 -2.23
CA MET A 116 2.43 -0.48 -2.43
C MET A 116 2.85 -0.58 -3.91
N PHE A 117 2.37 -1.57 -4.65
CA PHE A 117 2.68 -1.71 -6.07
C PHE A 117 2.03 -0.61 -6.92
N GLU A 118 0.75 -0.30 -6.66
CA GLU A 118 -0.02 0.64 -7.47
C GLU A 118 0.23 2.10 -7.09
N ALA A 119 0.25 2.38 -5.79
CA ALA A 119 0.29 3.72 -5.23
C ALA A 119 1.62 4.10 -4.60
N GLY A 120 2.48 3.11 -4.30
CA GLY A 120 3.77 3.32 -3.65
C GLY A 120 3.70 3.38 -2.12
N GLU A 121 2.51 3.49 -1.54
CA GLU A 121 2.30 3.56 -0.10
C GLU A 121 0.90 3.07 0.30
N CYS A 122 0.77 2.60 1.53
CA CYS A 122 -0.51 2.29 2.16
C CYS A 122 -0.43 2.70 3.63
N PHE A 123 -1.45 3.38 4.13
CA PHE A 123 -1.52 3.75 5.54
C PHE A 123 -2.36 2.73 6.30
N VAL A 124 -1.89 2.36 7.50
CA VAL A 124 -2.63 1.48 8.40
C VAL A 124 -2.97 2.25 9.67
N ARG A 125 -4.26 2.40 9.96
CA ARG A 125 -4.73 2.98 11.20
C ARG A 125 -4.91 1.88 12.25
N LEU A 126 -4.18 2.01 13.36
CA LEU A 126 -4.38 1.18 14.54
C LEU A 126 -5.64 1.62 15.28
N ARG A 127 -6.59 0.70 15.47
CA ARG A 127 -7.86 0.95 16.16
C ARG A 127 -7.88 0.14 17.45
N ALA A 128 -7.54 0.78 18.56
CA ALA A 128 -7.77 0.21 19.88
C ALA A 128 -9.29 -0.01 20.07
N ARG A 129 -9.65 -1.20 20.53
CA ARG A 129 -11.02 -1.62 20.82
C ARG A 129 -11.21 -1.73 22.32
N ARG A 130 -12.47 -1.80 22.73
CA ARG A 130 -12.79 -2.02 24.13
C ARG A 130 -12.88 -3.52 24.39
N VAL A 131 -12.67 -3.92 25.64
CA VAL A 131 -12.74 -5.34 26.02
C VAL A 131 -14.16 -5.88 25.80
N GLU A 132 -15.18 -5.05 25.99
CA GLU A 132 -16.57 -5.41 25.70
C GLU A 132 -16.87 -5.69 24.22
N ASP A 133 -15.98 -5.33 23.30
CA ASP A 133 -16.15 -5.62 21.86
C ASP A 133 -15.92 -7.11 21.53
N GLY A 134 -15.46 -7.92 22.50
CA GLY A 134 -15.41 -9.37 22.40
C GLY A 134 -14.26 -9.93 21.55
N LEU A 135 -13.26 -9.11 21.23
CA LEU A 135 -12.08 -9.53 20.48
C LEU A 135 -11.06 -10.21 21.39
N THR A 136 -10.37 -11.22 20.86
CA THR A 136 -9.25 -11.93 21.51
C THR A 136 -8.14 -10.97 21.89
N ILE A 137 -7.79 -10.05 20.98
CA ILE A 137 -6.92 -8.91 21.26
C ILE A 137 -7.70 -7.63 20.89
N PRO A 138 -7.84 -6.65 21.81
CA PRO A 138 -8.64 -5.45 21.59
C PRO A 138 -7.92 -4.42 20.70
N LEU A 139 -7.51 -4.85 19.52
CA LEU A 139 -6.82 -4.07 18.51
C LEU A 139 -7.28 -4.54 17.14
N GLN A 140 -7.63 -3.60 16.27
CA GLN A 140 -7.88 -3.87 14.86
C GLN A 140 -7.05 -2.95 13.98
N LEU A 141 -6.83 -3.37 12.75
CA LEU A 141 -6.16 -2.64 11.71
C LEU A 141 -7.20 -2.17 10.69
N GLN A 142 -7.09 -0.92 10.29
CA GLN A 142 -7.86 -0.40 9.16
C GLN A 142 -6.91 0.09 8.09
N LEU A 143 -7.07 -0.46 6.89
CA LEU A 143 -6.29 -0.06 5.73
C LEU A 143 -6.88 1.23 5.14
N LEU A 144 -6.00 2.17 4.84
CA LEU A 144 -6.33 3.44 4.20
C LEU A 144 -5.50 3.50 2.89
N PRO A 145 -6.13 3.15 1.75
CA PRO A 145 -5.49 3.28 0.43
C PRO A 145 -5.05 4.72 0.18
N ALA A 146 -4.02 4.90 -0.65
CA ALA A 146 -3.55 6.24 -0.98
C ALA A 146 -4.52 6.95 -1.95
N GLU A 147 -4.58 8.27 -1.89
CA GLU A 147 -5.42 9.14 -2.74
C GLU A 147 -4.63 10.12 -3.62
#